data_AF-A0A3V9RZM8-F1
#
_entry.id   AF-A0A3V9RZM8-F1
#
_cell.length_a   1.000
_cell.length_b   1.000
_cell.length_c   1.000
_cell.angle_alpha   90.00
_cell.angle_beta   90.00
_cell.angle_gamma   90.00
#
_symmetry.space_group_name_H-M   'P 1'
#
loop_
_entity.id
_entity.type
_entity.pdbx_description
1 polymer ?
#
loop_
_entity_poly.entity_id
_entity_poly.type
_entity_poly.pdbx_seq_one_letter_code
_entity_poly.pdbx_strand_id
1 'polypeptide(L)'
;MNNLGGLQPLQGSLKGLPEWASERVMQQIRQLTNYEPVIGIMGKTGAGKSSLCNALFAGEVSPVSNVADCTREPLRFRSHMLPPGAFTRQQAEAVTRRYQNIAIEDDQRSHFRLVVRDSEGRMIWRAWCFEPDAGEGLNRYIHKSGILRASS
;
A
#
# COMPACT_ATOMS: atom_id res chain seq x y z
N MET A 1 3.70 3.42 7.69
CA MET A 1 4.51 3.47 6.46
C MET A 1 5.96 3.52 6.90
N ASN A 2 6.80 2.53 6.58
CA ASN A 2 8.23 2.61 6.92
C ASN A 2 9.03 2.89 5.64
N ASN A 3 8.94 4.12 5.12
CA ASN A 3 9.74 4.59 3.99
C ASN A 3 11.19 4.84 4.42
N LEU A 4 11.96 3.80 4.73
CA LEU A 4 13.40 3.93 4.99
C LEU A 4 14.20 4.24 3.73
N GLY A 5 13.66 3.93 2.53
CA GLY A 5 14.33 4.21 1.25
C GLY A 5 14.48 5.70 0.93
N GLY A 6 13.51 6.53 1.33
CA GLY A 6 13.60 7.99 1.15
C GLY A 6 14.52 8.70 2.15
N LEU A 7 14.99 7.99 3.18
CA LEU A 7 15.85 8.53 4.23
C LEU A 7 17.33 8.18 4.02
N GLN A 8 17.68 7.41 2.98
CA GLN A 8 19.09 7.08 2.68
C GLN A 8 19.97 8.32 2.43
N PRO A 9 19.52 9.36 1.70
CA PRO A 9 20.28 10.60 1.57
C PRO A 9 20.51 11.28 2.92
N LEU A 10 19.50 11.26 3.79
CA LEU A 10 19.56 11.81 5.15
C LEU A 10 20.51 11.01 6.04
N GLN A 11 20.52 9.68 5.95
CA GLN A 11 21.48 8.84 6.67
C GLN A 11 22.92 9.16 6.29
N GLY A 12 23.19 9.44 5.00
CA GLY A 12 24.51 9.90 4.54
C GLY A 12 24.93 11.22 5.21
N SER A 13 24.02 12.18 5.31
CA SER A 13 24.27 13.47 5.98
C SER A 13 24.42 13.36 7.50
N LEU A 14 23.79 12.37 8.13
CA LEU A 14 23.83 12.16 9.59
C LEU A 14 25.05 11.36 10.07
N LYS A 15 25.85 10.76 9.16
CA LYS A 15 27.10 10.05 9.51
C LYS A 15 28.17 10.93 10.15
N GLY A 16 28.10 12.25 9.93
CA GLY A 16 29.02 13.21 10.55
C GLY A 16 28.69 13.55 12.01
N LEU A 17 27.55 13.08 12.53
CA LEU A 17 27.12 13.33 13.90
C LEU A 17 27.47 12.15 14.82
N PRO A 18 27.63 12.40 16.13
CA PRO A 18 27.66 11.35 17.12
C PRO A 18 26.43 10.43 17.01
N GLU A 19 26.61 9.15 17.29
CA GLU A 19 25.58 8.11 17.13
C GLU A 19 24.26 8.48 17.82
N TRP A 20 24.34 8.94 19.08
CA TRP A 20 23.17 9.37 19.86
C TRP A 20 22.37 10.50 19.19
N ALA A 21 23.04 11.41 18.48
CA ALA A 21 22.41 12.57 17.84
C ALA A 21 21.72 12.14 16.54
N SER A 22 22.39 11.30 15.75
CA SER A 22 21.82 10.69 14.55
C SER A 22 20.58 9.87 14.89
N GLU A 23 20.64 9.03 15.94
CA GLU A 23 19.50 8.23 16.40
C GLU A 23 18.32 9.10 16.80
N ARG A 24 18.55 10.17 17.55
CA ARG A 24 17.49 11.06 18.03
C ARG A 24 16.83 11.84 16.90
N VAL A 25 17.60 12.34 15.94
CA VAL A 25 17.07 12.99 14.73
C VAL A 25 16.25 12.00 13.91
N MET A 26 16.75 10.79 13.70
CA MET A 26 16.01 9.74 12.99
C MET A 26 14.73 9.34 13.73
N GLN A 27 14.74 9.31 15.05
CA GLN A 27 13.55 9.04 15.86
C GLN A 27 12.49 10.12 15.65
N GLN A 28 12.87 11.40 15.65
CA GLN A 28 11.95 12.52 15.42
C GLN A 28 11.40 12.54 13.99
N ILE A 29 12.25 12.29 12.99
CA ILE A 29 11.81 12.17 11.59
C ILE A 29 10.78 11.05 11.47
N ARG A 30 11.06 9.87 12.04
CA ARG A 30 10.12 8.73 12.03
C ARG A 30 8.79 9.09 12.69
N GLN A 31 8.80 9.83 13.80
CA GLN A 31 7.58 10.29 14.46
C GLN A 31 6.76 11.22 13.56
N LEU A 32 7.39 12.11 12.81
CA LEU A 32 6.72 13.03 11.89
C LEU A 32 6.22 12.34 10.62
N THR A 33 6.95 11.35 10.10
CA THR A 33 6.60 10.67 8.85
C THR A 33 5.56 9.56 9.03
N ASN A 34 5.33 9.10 10.26
CA ASN A 34 4.38 8.02 10.58
C ASN A 34 2.96 8.55 10.84
N TYR A 35 2.41 9.30 9.90
CA TYR A 35 1.00 9.69 9.93
C TYR A 35 0.20 8.92 8.88
N GLU A 36 -1.08 8.67 9.14
CA GLU A 36 -2.02 8.13 8.15
C GLU A 36 -2.71 9.33 7.47
N PRO A 37 -2.39 9.69 6.22
CA PRO A 37 -3.05 10.79 5.52
C PRO A 37 -4.53 10.47 5.34
N VAL A 38 -5.40 11.33 5.85
CA VAL A 38 -6.86 11.22 5.64
C VAL A 38 -7.29 12.32 4.69
N ILE A 39 -7.83 11.93 3.54
CA ILE A 39 -8.36 12.86 2.53
C ILE A 39 -9.88 12.92 2.71
N GLY A 40 -10.39 14.10 3.07
CA GLY A 40 -11.82 14.35 3.10
C GLY A 40 -12.34 14.77 1.73
N ILE A 41 -13.29 14.01 1.18
CA ILE A 41 -14.03 14.40 -0.04
C ILE A 41 -15.41 14.89 0.39
N MET A 42 -15.67 16.20 0.28
CA MET A 42 -16.93 16.83 0.68
C MET A 42 -17.55 17.64 -0.46
N GLY A 43 -18.87 17.80 -0.45
CA GLY A 43 -19.62 18.51 -1.48
C GLY A 43 -21.12 18.25 -1.39
N LYS A 44 -21.92 19.03 -2.11
CA LYS A 44 -23.40 18.90 -2.10
C LYS A 44 -23.85 17.49 -2.51
N THR A 45 -25.02 17.08 -2.06
CA THR A 45 -25.69 15.85 -2.50
C THR A 45 -25.82 15.85 -4.04
N GLY A 46 -25.60 14.70 -4.69
CA GLY A 46 -25.68 14.56 -6.16
C GLY A 46 -24.44 15.03 -6.94
N ALA A 47 -23.44 15.66 -6.34
CA ALA A 47 -22.23 16.14 -7.04
C ALA A 47 -21.25 15.03 -7.51
N GLY A 48 -21.58 13.75 -7.32
CA GLY A 48 -20.76 12.63 -7.81
C GLY A 48 -19.62 12.15 -6.89
N LYS A 49 -19.63 12.49 -5.58
CA LYS A 49 -18.59 12.07 -4.62
C LYS A 49 -18.38 10.55 -4.56
N SER A 50 -19.45 9.77 -4.47
CA SER A 50 -19.36 8.29 -4.45
C SER A 50 -18.83 7.73 -5.77
N SER A 51 -19.20 8.32 -6.89
CA SER A 51 -18.68 7.94 -8.20
C SER A 51 -17.18 8.23 -8.31
N LEU A 52 -16.72 9.37 -7.79
CA LEU A 52 -15.29 9.69 -7.70
C LEU A 52 -14.54 8.69 -6.82
N CYS A 53 -15.08 8.31 -5.66
CA CYS A 53 -14.47 7.27 -4.83
C CYS A 53 -14.34 5.94 -5.59
N ASN A 54 -15.40 5.47 -6.25
CA ASN A 54 -15.35 4.21 -6.97
C ASN A 54 -14.35 4.23 -8.14
N ALA A 55 -14.21 5.39 -8.81
CA ALA A 55 -13.19 5.60 -9.82
C ALA A 55 -11.76 5.58 -9.24
N LEU A 56 -11.54 6.26 -8.10
CA LEU A 56 -10.24 6.33 -7.43
C LEU A 56 -9.77 4.97 -6.87
N PHE A 57 -10.70 4.16 -6.38
CA PHE A 57 -10.40 2.86 -5.77
C PHE A 57 -10.63 1.67 -6.72
N ALA A 58 -10.94 1.94 -8.00
CA ALA A 58 -11.16 0.93 -9.04
C ALA A 58 -12.10 -0.22 -8.60
N GLY A 59 -13.18 0.10 -7.89
CA GLY A 59 -14.15 -0.85 -7.35
C GLY A 59 -15.36 -0.17 -6.71
N GLU A 60 -16.44 -0.90 -6.46
CA GLU A 60 -17.65 -0.39 -5.77
C GLU A 60 -17.42 -0.31 -4.26
N VAL A 61 -16.61 0.67 -3.85
CA VAL A 61 -16.31 0.90 -2.43
C VAL A 61 -17.39 1.73 -1.75
N SER A 62 -18.09 2.60 -2.48
CA SER A 62 -19.17 3.44 -1.96
C SER A 62 -20.48 3.17 -2.70
N PRO A 63 -21.61 2.93 -2.00
CA PRO A 63 -22.91 2.84 -2.64
C PRO A 63 -23.26 4.18 -3.33
N VAL A 64 -23.68 4.09 -4.59
CA VAL A 64 -24.15 5.22 -5.40
C VAL A 64 -25.67 5.13 -5.47
N SER A 65 -26.39 6.12 -4.93
CA SER A 65 -27.84 6.22 -5.07
C SER A 65 -28.23 7.64 -5.50
N ASN A 66 -29.03 7.73 -6.57
CA ASN A 66 -29.52 9.00 -7.13
C ASN A 66 -30.85 9.47 -6.51
N VAL A 67 -31.40 8.76 -5.51
CA VAL A 67 -32.78 8.99 -5.02
C VAL A 67 -32.90 9.14 -3.50
N ALA A 68 -31.82 8.98 -2.72
CA ALA A 68 -31.87 9.15 -1.26
C ALA A 68 -30.67 9.96 -0.72
N ASP A 69 -30.94 10.74 0.34
CA ASP A 69 -29.98 11.56 1.10
C ASP A 69 -28.66 10.82 1.33
N CYS A 70 -27.60 11.37 0.71
CA CYS A 70 -26.32 10.68 0.59
C CYS A 70 -25.49 10.78 1.88
N THR A 71 -25.04 9.62 2.37
CA THR A 71 -23.89 9.41 3.27
C THR A 71 -23.77 10.39 4.45
N ARG A 72 -24.62 10.21 5.48
CA ARG A 72 -24.61 11.03 6.71
C ARG A 72 -23.40 10.77 7.63
N GLU A 73 -22.64 9.70 7.38
CA GLU A 73 -21.43 9.35 8.13
C GLU A 73 -20.19 9.33 7.23
N PRO A 74 -19.00 9.74 7.71
CA PRO A 74 -17.77 9.66 6.93
C PRO A 74 -17.44 8.22 6.54
N LEU A 75 -17.51 7.90 5.24
CA LEU A 75 -16.98 6.64 4.73
C LEU A 75 -15.46 6.69 4.69
N ARG A 76 -14.81 5.74 5.36
CA ARG A 76 -13.35 5.61 5.38
C ARG A 76 -12.93 4.48 4.45
N PHE A 77 -12.25 4.85 3.38
CA PHE A 77 -11.68 3.89 2.43
C PHE A 77 -10.18 3.80 2.67
N ARG A 78 -9.71 2.59 2.97
CA ARG A 78 -8.28 2.28 2.97
C ARG A 78 -7.95 1.64 1.63
N SER A 79 -7.03 2.26 0.89
CA SER A 79 -6.47 1.66 -0.32
C SER A 79 -5.60 0.48 0.09
N HIS A 80 -6.14 -0.73 -0.03
CA HIS A 80 -5.37 -1.96 0.10
C HIS A 80 -4.96 -2.41 -1.31
N MET A 81 -3.70 -2.82 -1.48
CA MET A 81 -3.24 -3.30 -2.78
C MET A 81 -3.86 -4.64 -3.18
N LEU A 82 -4.11 -5.49 -2.19
CA LEU A 82 -4.79 -6.78 -2.34
C LEU A 82 -6.00 -6.81 -1.39
N PRO A 83 -7.07 -7.56 -1.73
CA PRO A 83 -8.12 -7.89 -0.75
C PRO A 83 -7.51 -8.64 0.45
N PRO A 84 -8.15 -8.69 1.63
CA PRO A 84 -7.59 -9.38 2.79
C PRO A 84 -7.40 -10.89 2.58
N GLY A 85 -8.20 -11.51 1.72
CA GLY A 85 -8.13 -12.95 1.43
C GLY A 85 -7.46 -13.27 0.10
N ALA A 86 -8.03 -14.26 -0.60
CA ALA A 86 -7.59 -14.66 -1.93
C ALA A 86 -7.63 -13.48 -2.92
N PHE A 87 -6.72 -13.51 -3.89
CA PHE A 87 -6.55 -12.43 -4.87
C PHE A 87 -6.36 -12.97 -6.29
N THR A 88 -6.67 -12.13 -7.26
CA THR A 88 -6.65 -12.49 -8.68
C THR A 88 -5.29 -12.22 -9.32
N ARG A 89 -5.06 -12.81 -10.51
CA ARG A 89 -3.86 -12.56 -11.30
C ARG A 89 -3.72 -11.08 -11.69
N GLN A 90 -4.81 -10.42 -12.02
CA GLN A 90 -4.82 -8.99 -12.35
C GLN A 90 -4.39 -8.12 -11.15
N GLN A 91 -4.84 -8.47 -9.94
CA GLN A 91 -4.42 -7.79 -8.71
C GLN A 91 -2.93 -8.02 -8.43
N ALA A 92 -2.45 -9.26 -8.59
CA ALA A 92 -1.04 -9.60 -8.46
C ALA A 92 -0.16 -8.84 -9.48
N GLU A 93 -0.57 -8.75 -10.73
CA GLU A 93 0.11 -7.99 -11.78
C GLU A 93 0.14 -6.49 -11.48
N ALA A 94 -0.95 -5.93 -10.93
CA ALA A 94 -0.94 -4.54 -10.49
C ALA A 94 0.09 -4.31 -9.38
N VAL A 95 0.25 -5.26 -8.45
CA VAL A 95 1.26 -5.19 -7.39
C VAL A 95 2.67 -5.27 -7.96
N THR A 96 2.97 -6.23 -8.82
CA THR A 96 4.32 -6.39 -9.40
C THR A 96 4.69 -5.26 -10.37
N ARG A 97 3.72 -4.62 -11.02
CA ARG A 97 3.93 -3.40 -11.81
C ARG A 97 4.27 -2.19 -10.94
N ARG A 98 3.80 -2.15 -9.70
CA ARG A 98 4.01 -1.03 -8.80
C ARG A 98 5.31 -1.15 -8.00
N TYR A 99 5.76 -2.37 -7.70
CA TYR A 99 6.90 -2.64 -6.82
C TYR A 99 8.00 -3.45 -7.54
N GLN A 100 9.25 -3.09 -7.32
CA GLN A 100 10.41 -3.76 -7.95
C GLN A 100 10.72 -5.11 -7.30
N ASN A 101 10.51 -5.22 -6.00
CA ASN A 101 10.91 -6.37 -5.18
C ASN A 101 9.77 -7.37 -4.94
N ILE A 102 8.73 -7.32 -5.76
CA ILE A 102 7.60 -8.25 -5.68
C ILE A 102 7.47 -8.97 -7.01
N ALA A 103 7.36 -10.29 -6.95
CA ALA A 103 7.27 -11.15 -8.13
C ALA A 103 6.17 -12.19 -8.00
N ILE A 104 5.61 -12.57 -9.14
CA ILE A 104 4.78 -13.77 -9.27
C ILE A 104 5.76 -14.93 -9.51
N GLU A 105 5.66 -15.98 -8.70
CA GLU A 105 6.45 -17.21 -8.83
C GLU A 105 5.54 -18.44 -8.88
N ASP A 106 6.11 -19.57 -9.31
CA ASP A 106 5.40 -20.85 -9.46
C ASP A 106 4.09 -20.73 -10.27
N ASP A 107 4.12 -19.96 -11.37
CA ASP A 107 2.93 -19.60 -12.13
C ASP A 107 2.38 -20.76 -12.97
N GLN A 108 1.27 -21.34 -12.52
CA GLN A 108 0.44 -22.33 -13.23
C GLN A 108 -0.88 -21.71 -13.73
N ARG A 109 -0.87 -20.43 -14.11
CA ARG A 109 -2.00 -19.59 -14.53
C ARG A 109 -2.99 -19.28 -13.41
N SER A 110 -3.68 -20.29 -12.87
CA SER A 110 -4.68 -20.13 -11.81
C SER A 110 -4.11 -20.34 -10.41
N HIS A 111 -2.99 -21.04 -10.31
CA HIS A 111 -2.25 -21.22 -9.07
C HIS A 111 -0.89 -20.56 -9.23
N PHE A 112 -0.65 -19.53 -8.45
CA PHE A 112 0.63 -18.82 -8.42
C PHE A 112 0.82 -18.24 -7.02
N ARG A 113 2.06 -17.94 -6.66
CA ARG A 113 2.36 -17.27 -5.40
C ARG A 113 2.91 -15.88 -5.66
N LEU A 114 2.54 -14.95 -4.80
CA LEU A 114 3.16 -13.63 -4.77
C LEU A 114 4.28 -13.64 -3.73
N VAL A 115 5.47 -13.19 -4.12
CA VAL A 115 6.67 -13.22 -3.30
C VAL A 115 7.19 -11.81 -3.07
N VAL A 116 7.41 -11.46 -1.81
CA VAL A 116 8.01 -10.19 -1.38
C VAL A 116 9.47 -10.44 -0.99
N ARG A 117 10.39 -9.69 -1.58
CA ARG A 117 11.84 -9.80 -1.34
C ARG A 117 12.40 -8.55 -0.67
N ASP A 118 13.54 -8.66 0.00
CA ASP A 118 14.29 -7.49 0.51
C ASP A 118 15.08 -6.79 -0.62
N SER A 119 15.81 -5.73 -0.28
CA SER A 119 16.67 -5.00 -1.23
C SER A 119 17.86 -5.82 -1.74
N GLU A 120 18.21 -6.92 -1.07
CA GLU A 120 19.25 -7.87 -1.47
C GLU A 120 18.67 -9.05 -2.27
N GLY A 121 17.35 -9.05 -2.52
CA GLY A 121 16.66 -10.10 -3.26
C GLY A 121 16.31 -11.34 -2.44
N ARG A 122 16.53 -11.36 -1.12
CA ARG A 122 16.15 -12.49 -0.25
C ARG A 122 14.64 -12.50 -0.02
N MET A 123 14.05 -13.69 -0.03
CA MET A 123 12.62 -13.86 0.22
C MET A 123 12.28 -13.50 1.67
N ILE A 124 11.39 -12.52 1.86
CA ILE A 124 10.87 -12.13 3.19
C ILE A 124 9.55 -12.84 3.45
N TRP A 125 8.67 -12.89 2.44
CA TRP A 125 7.33 -13.47 2.56
C TRP A 125 6.81 -13.99 1.23
N ARG A 126 5.89 -14.95 1.31
CA ARG A 126 5.12 -15.45 0.16
C ARG A 126 3.75 -15.95 0.60
N ALA A 127 2.78 -15.91 -0.30
CA ALA A 127 1.49 -16.57 -0.13
C ALA A 127 0.94 -17.01 -1.49
N TRP A 128 0.23 -18.13 -1.53
CA TRP A 128 -0.51 -18.56 -2.71
C TRP A 128 -1.75 -17.69 -2.93
N CYS A 129 -2.13 -17.47 -4.19
CA CYS A 129 -3.24 -16.60 -4.57
C CYS A 129 -4.62 -17.03 -4.02
N PHE A 130 -4.79 -18.31 -3.68
CA PHE A 130 -6.04 -18.91 -3.18
C PHE A 130 -6.08 -19.08 -1.66
N GLU A 131 -5.01 -18.72 -0.93
CA GLU A 131 -5.03 -18.77 0.53
C GLU A 131 -6.09 -17.80 1.10
N PRO A 132 -6.85 -18.19 2.14
CA PRO A 132 -8.00 -17.43 2.64
C PRO A 132 -7.63 -16.10 3.29
N ASP A 133 -6.37 -15.93 3.71
CA ASP A 133 -5.79 -14.76 4.37
C ASP A 133 -4.54 -14.23 3.66
N ALA A 134 -4.32 -14.66 2.40
CA ALA A 134 -3.11 -14.39 1.63
C ALA A 134 -2.78 -12.90 1.57
N GLY A 135 -3.80 -12.09 1.25
CA GLY A 135 -3.64 -10.66 1.08
C GLY A 135 -3.42 -9.90 2.39
N GLU A 136 -3.91 -10.39 3.54
CA GLU A 136 -3.64 -9.78 4.84
C GLU A 136 -2.14 -9.85 5.17
N GLY A 137 -1.55 -11.04 5.04
CA GLY A 137 -0.12 -11.26 5.22
C GLY A 137 0.69 -10.45 4.21
N LEU A 138 0.37 -10.56 2.92
CA LEU A 138 1.08 -9.84 1.86
C LEU A 138 1.02 -8.32 2.05
N ASN A 139 -0.15 -7.72 2.27
CA ASN A 139 -0.29 -6.28 2.45
C ASN A 139 0.60 -5.75 3.60
N ARG A 140 0.74 -6.52 4.69
CA ARG A 140 1.63 -6.18 5.82
C ARG A 140 3.10 -6.05 5.38
N TYR A 141 3.60 -7.01 4.61
CA TYR A 141 4.98 -7.01 4.12
C TYR A 141 5.21 -6.05 2.96
N ILE A 142 4.24 -5.89 2.06
CA ILE A 142 4.29 -4.92 0.96
C ILE A 142 4.38 -3.50 1.52
N HIS A 143 3.59 -3.16 2.54
CA HIS A 143 3.63 -1.84 3.17
C HIS A 143 4.92 -1.59 3.98
N LYS A 144 5.53 -2.65 4.53
CA LYS A 144 6.77 -2.55 5.32
C LYS A 144 8.03 -2.50 4.47
N SER A 145 8.07 -3.28 3.38
CA SER A 145 9.29 -3.59 2.64
C SER A 145 9.17 -3.35 1.13
N GLY A 146 8.02 -2.95 0.61
CA GLY A 146 7.84 -2.71 -0.82
C GLY A 146 8.70 -1.55 -1.34
N ILE A 147 9.46 -1.82 -2.40
CA ILE A 147 10.30 -0.85 -3.10
C ILE A 147 9.56 -0.41 -4.37
N LEU A 148 9.16 0.85 -4.43
CA LEU A 148 8.41 1.37 -5.58
C LEU A 148 9.26 1.37 -6.85
N ARG A 149 8.66 0.98 -7.98
CA ARG A 149 9.25 1.24 -9.30
C ARG A 149 9.32 2.75 -9.52
N ALA A 150 10.48 3.25 -9.95
CA ALA A 150 10.60 4.61 -10.45
C ALA A 150 9.65 4.76 -11.65
N SER A 151 8.77 5.77 -11.60
CA SER A 151 7.95 6.16 -12.73
C SER A 151 8.88 6.65 -13.84
N SER A 152 8.87 5.93 -14.96
CA SER A 152 9.51 6.34 -16.21
C SER A 152 8.74 7.49 -16.85
#